data_AF-A0A7W6GTH4-F1
#
_entry.id   AF-A0A7W6GTH4-F1
#
_cell.length_a   1.000
_cell.length_b   1.000
_cell.length_c   1.000
_cell.angle_alpha   90.00
_cell.angle_beta   90.00
_cell.angle_gamma   90.00
#
_symmetry.space_group_name_H-M   'P 1'
#
loop_
_entity.id
_entity.type
_entity.pdbx_description
1 polymer ?
#
loop_
_entity_poly.entity_id
_entity_poly.type
_entity_poly.pdbx_seq_one_letter_code
_entity_poly.pdbx_strand_id
1 'polypeptide(L)'
;MTVTALIHNASDLRGHFMSASEAILVALSDQVGVDLMTDLSVIALELSDRRDRTYRNERFQHDLDDALVRGKSVLTIVGAPTELSDAARTLLTRSYDLPPIDGRMIAEVMRALGRAPSRKLAACLTERDDAIGSLPAAIVIGALRLADPRRTVRVILDAIDRLNEPERHGMSLEDLHLTKEISAHFHGIVADIEQWRESTLAWEDVSCSTLLCGPPGNGKTSLALALAGSAGLHYVSGSYAEAQAAGSLSHYLGAMEKRAAEAIGNAPSLFFVDELDSLPDRARNHAHNDAYMTSVVNHALELFTRLHRTPGVALLAASNHVSNIDPALIRAGRLDTHVYVGPPDRAGIEAILRKRLSSSGSTLDLRAASRRLVGMSGADVATTATKAVAIARRASRLLTNDDLVKAIDQPASAGFEEQIRRIAIHEAGHAVVRAAVGLRLPESAVLSTETSHVSSPAPSTLRLLEVEQVMATMLAGRAAELLEMGDASSGAETDIAQATRLALSSETRICVGILMPIYLPYPPRSARNLAAGVANCNPEAHG
;
A
#
# COMPACT_ATOMS: atom_id res chain seq x y z
N MET A 1 -41.97 32.74 -13.03
CA MET A 1 -41.50 31.36 -12.82
C MET A 1 -40.00 31.37 -13.06
N THR A 2 -39.21 31.17 -12.01
CA THR A 2 -37.76 31.02 -12.12
C THR A 2 -37.38 29.74 -11.38
N VAL A 3 -36.41 28.99 -11.91
CA VAL A 3 -35.81 27.87 -11.21
C VAL A 3 -34.44 28.28 -10.72
N THR A 4 -34.18 28.07 -9.43
CA THR A 4 -32.84 28.16 -8.85
C THR A 4 -32.43 26.76 -8.39
N ALA A 5 -31.28 26.29 -8.85
CA ALA A 5 -30.75 24.98 -8.46
C ALA A 5 -29.56 25.13 -7.48
N LEU A 6 -29.57 24.32 -6.43
CA LEU A 6 -28.43 24.08 -5.55
C LEU A 6 -27.84 22.72 -5.90
N ILE A 7 -26.62 22.70 -6.44
CA ILE A 7 -25.91 21.49 -6.84
C ILE A 7 -25.04 21.01 -5.69
N HIS A 8 -25.18 19.76 -5.25
CA HIS A 8 -24.33 19.21 -4.19
C HIS A 8 -23.38 18.12 -4.71
N ASN A 9 -22.12 18.13 -4.26
CA ASN A 9 -21.12 17.11 -4.64
C ASN A 9 -21.04 15.90 -3.69
N ALA A 10 -21.72 15.94 -2.54
CA ALA A 10 -21.62 14.87 -1.53
C ALA A 10 -22.66 13.75 -1.71
N SER A 11 -22.28 12.49 -1.49
CA SER A 11 -23.21 11.36 -1.36
C SER A 11 -24.09 11.43 -0.11
N ASP A 12 -23.69 12.24 0.88
CA ASP A 12 -24.13 12.08 2.27
C ASP A 12 -25.17 13.11 2.73
N LEU A 13 -25.38 14.19 1.97
CA LEU A 13 -26.44 15.18 2.22
C LEU A 13 -27.83 14.69 1.79
N ARG A 14 -27.91 13.54 1.13
CA ARG A 14 -29.04 13.09 0.29
C ARG A 14 -30.33 12.70 1.03
N GLY A 15 -30.29 12.46 2.34
CA GLY A 15 -31.46 11.93 3.08
C GLY A 15 -32.01 12.81 4.22
N HIS A 16 -31.31 13.87 4.64
CA HIS A 16 -31.54 14.44 5.98
C HIS A 16 -31.90 15.95 6.00
N PHE A 17 -31.88 16.62 4.84
CA PHE A 17 -32.24 18.04 4.70
C PHE A 17 -33.70 18.34 5.10
N MET A 18 -34.61 17.37 4.98
CA MET A 18 -36.04 17.56 5.25
C MET A 18 -36.37 17.88 6.73
N SER A 19 -35.48 17.58 7.68
CA SER A 19 -35.73 17.84 9.12
C SER A 19 -35.12 19.13 9.65
N ALA A 20 -34.29 19.81 8.86
CA ALA A 20 -33.53 21.01 9.25
C ALA A 20 -33.61 22.13 8.20
N SER A 21 -34.62 22.07 7.32
CA SER A 21 -34.72 22.84 6.08
C SER A 21 -34.65 24.36 6.27
N GLU A 22 -35.39 24.93 7.21
CA GLU A 22 -35.42 26.40 7.39
C GLU A 22 -34.08 26.94 7.94
N ALA A 23 -33.50 26.29 8.94
CA ALA A 23 -32.26 26.77 9.56
C ALA A 23 -31.05 26.64 8.63
N ILE A 24 -30.99 25.57 7.82
CA ILE A 24 -29.92 25.40 6.83
C ILE A 24 -30.11 26.37 5.66
N LEU A 25 -31.34 26.59 5.19
CA LEU A 25 -31.61 27.60 4.15
C LEU A 25 -31.26 29.01 4.60
N VAL A 26 -31.48 29.35 5.88
CA VAL A 26 -31.02 30.62 6.47
C VAL A 26 -29.50 30.72 6.47
N ALA A 27 -28.78 29.67 6.90
CA ALA A 27 -27.32 29.67 6.88
C ALA A 27 -26.74 29.76 5.45
N LEU A 28 -27.36 29.06 4.50
CA LEU A 28 -26.97 29.10 3.09
C LEU A 28 -27.29 30.44 2.42
N SER A 29 -28.36 31.13 2.85
CA SER A 29 -28.75 32.43 2.29
C SER A 29 -27.65 33.48 2.48
N ASP A 30 -27.00 33.49 3.65
CA ASP A 30 -25.91 34.42 3.96
C ASP A 30 -24.65 34.10 3.15
N GLN A 31 -24.34 32.82 2.94
CA GLN A 31 -23.13 32.39 2.24
C GLN A 31 -23.24 32.50 0.71
N VAL A 32 -24.43 32.28 0.16
CA VAL A 32 -24.71 32.40 -1.28
C VAL A 32 -25.10 33.84 -1.65
N GLY A 33 -25.36 34.70 -0.66
CA GLY A 33 -25.74 36.11 -0.86
C GLY A 33 -27.13 36.28 -1.48
N VAL A 34 -28.03 35.32 -1.24
CA VAL A 34 -29.39 35.31 -1.78
C VAL A 34 -30.37 34.96 -0.67
N ASP A 35 -31.43 35.75 -0.51
CA ASP A 35 -32.51 35.42 0.41
C ASP A 35 -33.32 34.23 -0.12
N LEU A 36 -33.06 33.03 0.43
CA LEU A 36 -33.75 31.80 0.06
C LEU A 36 -35.11 31.64 0.77
N MET A 37 -35.52 32.61 1.61
CA MET A 37 -36.72 32.54 2.45
C MET A 37 -37.95 33.25 1.86
N THR A 38 -37.81 34.03 0.79
CA THR A 38 -38.93 34.73 0.13
C THR A 38 -39.63 33.90 -0.96
N ASP A 39 -40.95 33.67 -0.82
CA ASP A 39 -41.92 33.18 -1.83
C ASP A 39 -41.42 32.11 -2.82
N LEU A 40 -40.61 31.16 -2.34
CA LEU A 40 -40.13 30.02 -3.12
C LEU A 40 -40.84 28.75 -2.66
N SER A 41 -41.38 27.99 -3.62
CA SER A 41 -41.77 26.60 -3.34
C SER A 41 -40.50 25.76 -3.39
N VAL A 42 -40.02 25.32 -2.23
CA VAL A 42 -38.83 24.46 -2.11
C VAL A 42 -39.23 23.03 -2.47
N ILE A 43 -38.60 22.47 -3.50
CA ILE A 43 -38.84 21.10 -3.95
C ILE A 43 -37.51 20.35 -3.95
N ALA A 44 -37.36 19.45 -2.98
CA ALA A 44 -36.17 18.63 -2.79
C ALA A 44 -36.47 17.16 -3.09
N LEU A 45 -35.50 16.46 -3.66
CA LEU A 45 -35.61 15.04 -3.97
C LEU A 45 -35.39 14.21 -2.69
N GLU A 46 -36.46 13.62 -2.13
CA GLU A 46 -36.37 12.75 -0.94
C GLU A 46 -35.75 11.38 -1.29
N LEU A 47 -34.48 11.17 -0.96
CA LEU A 47 -33.80 9.88 -1.14
C LEU A 47 -33.80 9.08 0.17
N SER A 48 -34.57 7.99 0.22
CA SER A 48 -34.36 6.89 1.16
C SER A 48 -34.35 5.56 0.42
N ASP A 49 -33.39 4.72 0.82
CA ASP A 49 -33.03 3.36 0.38
C ASP A 49 -32.93 3.06 -1.13
N ARG A 50 -31.93 2.25 -1.52
CA ARG A 50 -31.49 2.02 -2.92
C ARG A 50 -32.53 1.38 -3.84
N ARG A 51 -33.66 0.87 -3.33
CA ARG A 51 -34.62 0.06 -4.09
C ARG A 51 -35.69 0.86 -4.84
N ASP A 52 -35.86 2.15 -4.58
CA ASP A 52 -37.00 2.96 -5.07
C ASP A 52 -36.62 4.24 -5.85
N ARG A 53 -35.39 4.29 -6.39
CA ARG A 53 -34.82 5.52 -6.97
C ARG A 53 -35.57 6.03 -8.22
N THR A 54 -36.07 5.14 -9.07
CA THR A 54 -36.74 5.51 -10.34
C THR A 54 -38.09 6.17 -10.09
N TYR A 55 -38.94 5.54 -9.26
CA TYR A 55 -40.28 6.04 -8.93
C TYR A 55 -40.26 7.43 -8.28
N ARG A 56 -39.28 7.69 -7.39
CA ARG A 56 -39.17 8.99 -6.72
C ARG A 56 -38.60 10.08 -7.61
N ASN A 57 -37.74 9.73 -8.58
CA ASN A 57 -37.25 10.71 -9.55
C ASN A 57 -38.39 11.19 -10.46
N GLU A 58 -39.27 10.27 -10.88
CA GLU A 58 -40.49 10.61 -11.62
C GLU A 58 -41.43 11.51 -10.78
N ARG A 59 -41.63 11.19 -9.51
CA ARG A 59 -42.44 12.03 -8.60
C ARG A 59 -41.84 13.41 -8.38
N PHE A 60 -40.52 13.50 -8.18
CA PHE A 60 -39.82 14.77 -8.02
C PHE A 60 -39.94 15.65 -9.28
N GLN A 61 -39.78 15.06 -10.47
CA GLN A 61 -39.96 15.78 -11.73
C GLN A 61 -41.42 16.24 -11.89
N HIS A 62 -42.38 15.41 -11.50
CA HIS A 62 -43.80 15.77 -11.52
C HIS A 62 -44.12 16.94 -10.58
N ASP A 63 -43.64 16.91 -9.33
CA ASP A 63 -43.88 17.97 -8.36
C ASP A 63 -43.22 19.30 -8.80
N LEU A 64 -42.03 19.21 -9.39
CA LEU A 64 -41.30 20.34 -9.97
C LEU A 64 -42.09 20.97 -11.12
N ASP A 65 -42.56 20.16 -12.06
CA ASP A 65 -43.35 20.63 -13.20
C ASP A 65 -44.72 21.18 -12.77
N ASP A 66 -45.41 20.55 -11.80
CA ASP A 66 -46.69 21.05 -11.26
C ASP A 66 -46.52 22.41 -10.56
N ALA A 67 -45.43 22.60 -9.81
CA ALA A 67 -45.14 23.90 -9.20
C ALA A 67 -44.86 24.99 -10.25
N LEU A 68 -44.14 24.64 -11.31
CA LEU A 68 -43.90 25.54 -12.45
C LEU A 68 -45.21 25.87 -13.17
N VAL A 69 -46.07 24.89 -13.44
CA VAL A 69 -47.40 25.08 -14.04
C VAL A 69 -48.27 26.03 -13.20
N ARG A 70 -48.16 25.96 -11.87
CA ARG A 70 -48.87 26.85 -10.94
C ARG A 70 -48.30 28.26 -10.83
N GLY A 71 -47.28 28.62 -11.62
CA GLY A 71 -46.72 29.97 -11.63
C GLY A 71 -45.68 30.25 -10.55
N LYS A 72 -45.28 29.25 -9.77
CA LYS A 72 -44.39 29.43 -8.63
C LYS A 72 -42.93 29.57 -9.08
N SER A 73 -42.14 30.29 -8.30
CA SER A 73 -40.69 30.21 -8.37
C SER A 73 -40.23 29.02 -7.54
N VAL A 74 -39.32 28.22 -8.08
CA VAL A 74 -38.90 26.94 -7.46
C VAL A 74 -37.43 26.99 -7.10
N LEU A 75 -37.13 26.63 -5.85
CA LEU A 75 -35.78 26.32 -5.39
C LEU A 75 -35.66 24.80 -5.31
N THR A 76 -34.65 24.25 -5.97
CA THR A 76 -34.44 22.79 -6.02
C THR A 76 -33.01 22.40 -5.67
N ILE A 77 -32.84 21.24 -5.05
CA ILE A 77 -31.55 20.68 -4.65
C ILE A 77 -31.33 19.39 -5.44
N VAL A 78 -30.27 19.33 -6.23
CA VAL A 78 -29.94 18.19 -7.12
C VAL A 78 -28.46 17.82 -7.02
N GLY A 79 -28.12 16.57 -7.31
CA GLY A 79 -26.72 16.12 -7.40
C GLY A 79 -26.07 16.53 -8.71
N ALA A 80 -26.87 16.73 -9.76
CA ALA A 80 -26.42 17.29 -11.03
C ALA A 80 -27.59 17.99 -11.74
N PRO A 81 -27.33 19.02 -12.57
CA PRO A 81 -28.37 19.68 -13.39
C PRO A 81 -29.14 18.71 -14.30
N THR A 82 -28.53 17.58 -14.65
CA THR A 82 -29.14 16.49 -15.44
C THR A 82 -30.23 15.72 -14.70
N GLU A 83 -30.50 16.02 -13.43
CA GLU A 83 -31.61 15.42 -12.67
C GLU A 83 -32.91 16.22 -12.80
N LEU A 84 -32.84 17.49 -13.26
CA LEU A 84 -34.00 18.35 -13.51
C LEU A 84 -34.80 17.89 -14.75
N SER A 85 -36.11 18.16 -14.77
CA SER A 85 -36.96 18.01 -15.96
C SER A 85 -36.54 18.98 -17.07
N ASP A 86 -36.88 18.69 -18.33
CA ASP A 86 -36.55 19.57 -19.46
C ASP A 86 -37.17 20.97 -19.32
N ALA A 87 -38.39 21.05 -18.78
CA ALA A 87 -39.05 22.32 -18.48
C ALA A 87 -38.30 23.11 -17.40
N ALA A 88 -37.90 22.46 -16.31
CA ALA A 88 -37.16 23.10 -15.23
C ALA A 88 -35.74 23.54 -15.64
N ARG A 89 -35.05 22.76 -16.48
CA ARG A 89 -33.75 23.15 -17.06
C ARG A 89 -33.86 24.39 -17.92
N THR A 90 -34.94 24.50 -18.71
CA THR A 90 -35.17 25.66 -19.58
C THR A 90 -35.45 26.93 -18.78
N LEU A 91 -36.04 26.80 -17.59
CA LEU A 91 -36.34 27.90 -16.67
C LEU A 91 -35.26 28.12 -15.60
N LEU A 92 -34.16 27.38 -15.66
CA LEU A 92 -33.03 27.50 -14.74
C LEU A 92 -32.36 28.86 -14.92
N THR A 93 -32.59 29.73 -13.96
CA THR A 93 -32.08 31.11 -14.00
C THR A 93 -30.76 31.23 -13.24
N ARG A 94 -30.58 30.42 -12.18
CA ARG A 94 -29.42 30.46 -11.31
C ARG A 94 -29.05 29.06 -10.85
N SER A 95 -27.76 28.79 -10.75
CA SER A 95 -27.21 27.55 -10.24
C SER A 95 -26.07 27.86 -9.27
N TYR A 96 -26.07 27.20 -8.12
CA TYR A 96 -25.05 27.38 -7.08
C TYR A 96 -24.50 26.03 -6.66
N ASP A 97 -23.18 25.89 -6.66
CA ASP A 97 -22.52 24.73 -6.07
C ASP A 97 -22.51 24.91 -4.55
N LEU A 98 -23.09 23.94 -3.84
CA LEU A 98 -23.10 23.91 -2.38
C LEU A 98 -21.69 23.62 -1.87
N PRO A 99 -21.09 24.53 -1.08
CA PRO A 99 -19.83 24.24 -0.40
C PRO A 99 -20.02 23.11 0.63
N PRO A 100 -18.95 22.40 1.01
CA PRO A 100 -19.00 21.45 2.12
C PRO A 100 -19.47 22.15 3.40
N ILE A 101 -20.06 21.38 4.32
CA ILE A 101 -20.49 21.93 5.60
C ILE A 101 -19.25 22.45 6.34
N ASP A 102 -19.29 23.72 6.74
CA ASP A 102 -18.23 24.37 7.50
C ASP A 102 -18.71 24.79 8.91
N GLY A 103 -17.77 25.21 9.75
CA GLY A 103 -18.04 25.64 11.11
C GLY A 103 -18.89 26.91 11.19
N ARG A 104 -18.89 27.76 10.15
CA ARG A 104 -19.74 28.96 10.08
C ARG A 104 -21.20 28.57 9.86
N MET A 105 -21.46 27.65 8.93
CA MET A 105 -22.80 27.11 8.69
C MET A 105 -23.37 26.50 9.97
N ILE A 106 -22.58 25.70 10.69
CA ILE A 106 -23.00 25.11 11.96
C ILE A 106 -23.36 26.19 12.98
N ALA A 107 -22.52 27.24 13.11
CA ALA A 107 -22.78 28.34 14.02
C ALA A 107 -24.05 29.14 13.66
N GLU A 108 -24.30 29.37 12.36
CA GLU A 108 -25.51 30.04 11.88
C GLU A 108 -26.77 29.21 12.12
N VAL A 109 -26.72 27.90 11.82
CA VAL A 109 -27.83 26.98 12.11
C VAL A 109 -28.12 26.97 13.61
N MET A 110 -27.09 26.92 14.45
CA MET A 110 -27.26 27.02 15.90
C MET A 110 -27.90 28.35 16.33
N ARG A 111 -27.53 29.47 15.70
CA ARG A 111 -28.14 30.79 15.96
C ARG A 111 -29.62 30.81 15.55
N ALA A 112 -29.95 30.28 14.37
CA ALA A 112 -31.34 30.18 13.89
C ALA A 112 -32.21 29.30 14.80
N LEU A 113 -31.64 28.26 15.41
CA LEU A 113 -32.30 27.40 16.39
C LEU A 113 -32.41 28.02 17.79
N GLY A 114 -32.01 29.29 17.97
CA GLY A 114 -32.03 29.99 19.26
C GLY A 114 -30.93 29.53 20.23
N ARG A 115 -29.89 28.88 19.72
CA ARG A 115 -28.80 28.21 20.48
C ARG A 115 -27.43 28.78 20.08
N ALA A 116 -27.35 30.10 19.92
CA ALA A 116 -26.16 30.76 19.41
C ALA A 116 -24.89 30.38 20.21
N PRO A 117 -23.83 29.85 19.56
CA PRO A 117 -22.60 29.54 20.25
C PRO A 117 -21.90 30.82 20.72
N SER A 118 -21.21 30.75 21.87
CA SER A 118 -20.33 31.84 22.30
C SER A 118 -19.22 32.09 21.27
N ARG A 119 -18.66 33.30 21.20
CA ARG A 119 -17.57 33.66 20.28
C ARG A 119 -16.39 32.67 20.31
N LYS A 120 -16.05 32.14 21.50
CA LYS A 120 -15.00 31.13 21.69
C LYS A 120 -15.35 29.80 21.01
N LEU A 121 -16.59 29.34 21.16
CA LEU A 121 -17.06 28.09 20.57
C LEU A 121 -17.19 28.19 19.04
N ALA A 122 -17.66 29.32 18.54
CA ALA A 122 -17.74 29.57 17.11
C ALA A 122 -16.33 29.53 16.48
N ALA A 123 -15.33 30.15 17.12
CA ALA A 123 -13.94 30.08 16.69
C ALA A 123 -13.41 28.63 16.64
N CYS A 124 -13.70 27.81 17.65
CA CYS A 124 -13.29 26.39 17.65
C CYS A 124 -13.87 25.60 16.46
N LEU A 125 -15.09 25.93 16.02
CA LEU A 125 -15.66 25.32 14.82
C LEU A 125 -14.96 25.82 13.55
N THR A 126 -14.71 27.13 13.44
CA THR A 126 -14.09 27.73 12.24
C THR A 126 -12.63 27.30 12.05
N GLU A 127 -11.90 27.06 13.15
CA GLU A 127 -10.53 26.51 13.13
C GLU A 127 -10.45 25.05 12.64
N ARG A 128 -11.60 24.41 12.36
CA ARG A 128 -11.71 23.00 11.94
C ARG A 128 -12.59 22.82 10.70
N ASP A 129 -12.77 23.85 9.88
CA ASP A 129 -13.65 23.83 8.71
C ASP A 129 -13.37 22.64 7.77
N ASP A 130 -12.09 22.37 7.46
CA ASP A 130 -11.70 21.25 6.59
C ASP A 130 -12.07 19.87 7.16
N ALA A 131 -11.90 19.69 8.48
CA ALA A 131 -12.23 18.46 9.17
C ALA A 131 -13.75 18.26 9.31
N ILE A 132 -14.50 19.36 9.55
CA ILE A 132 -15.97 19.35 9.60
C ILE A 132 -16.54 18.91 8.24
N GLY A 133 -15.98 19.40 7.14
CA GLY A 133 -16.41 19.03 5.79
C GLY A 133 -16.29 17.54 5.49
N SER A 134 -15.44 16.82 6.23
CA SER A 134 -15.19 15.39 6.08
C SER A 134 -16.04 14.52 7.02
N LEU A 135 -16.79 15.12 7.95
CA LEU A 135 -17.65 14.39 8.88
C LEU A 135 -18.88 13.80 8.18
N PRO A 136 -19.28 12.56 8.53
CA PRO A 136 -20.59 12.04 8.14
C PRO A 136 -21.72 12.98 8.58
N ALA A 137 -22.59 13.37 7.65
CA ALA A 137 -23.67 14.34 7.91
C ALA A 137 -24.59 13.94 9.08
N ALA A 138 -24.77 12.63 9.31
CA ALA A 138 -25.54 12.10 10.45
C ALA A 138 -25.00 12.56 11.80
N ILE A 139 -23.68 12.68 11.96
CA ILE A 139 -23.04 13.14 13.20
C ILE A 139 -23.33 14.62 13.43
N VAL A 140 -23.13 15.45 12.39
CA VAL A 140 -23.37 16.90 12.46
C VAL A 140 -24.84 17.18 12.79
N ILE A 141 -25.77 16.52 12.08
CA ILE A 141 -27.21 16.69 12.30
C ILE A 141 -27.63 16.17 13.69
N GLY A 142 -27.09 15.02 14.12
CA GLY A 142 -27.32 14.50 15.46
C GLY A 142 -26.85 15.46 16.55
N ALA A 143 -25.70 16.09 16.37
CA ALA A 143 -25.15 17.08 17.29
C ALA A 143 -26.01 18.37 17.33
N LEU A 144 -26.51 18.84 16.19
CA LEU A 144 -27.38 20.03 16.10
C LEU A 144 -28.73 19.84 16.81
N ARG A 145 -29.19 18.59 16.98
CA ARG A 145 -30.40 18.30 17.76
C ARG A 145 -30.23 18.54 19.26
N LEU A 146 -29.00 18.57 19.77
CA LEU A 146 -28.72 18.80 21.19
C LEU A 146 -29.07 20.24 21.60
N ALA A 147 -29.69 20.39 22.77
CA ALA A 147 -30.17 21.67 23.27
C ALA A 147 -29.05 22.62 23.74
N ASP A 148 -27.91 22.06 24.18
CA ASP A 148 -26.80 22.83 24.73
C ASP A 148 -25.73 23.13 23.66
N PRO A 149 -25.44 24.41 23.35
CA PRO A 149 -24.41 24.79 22.39
C PRO A 149 -23.02 24.23 22.70
N ARG A 150 -22.65 24.13 23.99
CA ARG A 150 -21.36 23.59 24.39
C ARG A 150 -21.26 22.11 24.07
N ARG A 151 -22.35 21.37 24.32
CA ARG A 151 -22.42 19.93 24.04
C ARG A 151 -22.47 19.63 22.55
N THR A 152 -23.19 20.43 21.76
CA THR A 152 -23.19 20.33 20.29
C THR A 152 -21.77 20.46 19.73
N VAL A 153 -21.08 21.54 20.09
CA VAL A 153 -19.71 21.79 19.62
C VAL A 153 -18.77 20.70 20.11
N ARG A 154 -18.88 20.26 21.38
CA ARG A 154 -18.05 19.17 21.90
C ARG A 154 -18.27 17.86 21.15
N VAL A 155 -19.50 17.46 20.84
CA VAL A 155 -19.75 16.21 20.09
C VAL A 155 -19.15 16.27 18.69
N ILE A 156 -19.20 17.44 18.04
CA ILE A 156 -18.60 17.65 16.72
C ILE A 156 -17.07 17.55 16.82
N LEU A 157 -16.47 18.24 17.78
CA LEU A 157 -15.02 18.18 18.01
C LEU A 157 -14.54 16.78 18.42
N ASP A 158 -15.24 16.11 19.34
CA ASP A 158 -14.92 14.73 19.74
C ASP A 158 -15.05 13.75 18.57
N ALA A 159 -16.00 13.98 17.65
CA ALA A 159 -16.14 13.16 16.46
C ALA A 159 -15.00 13.39 15.45
N ILE A 160 -14.55 14.64 15.31
CA ILE A 160 -13.35 14.99 14.53
C ILE A 160 -12.14 14.30 15.15
N ASP A 161 -11.95 14.44 16.46
CA ASP A 161 -10.83 13.84 17.18
C ASP A 161 -10.82 12.32 17.06
N ARG A 162 -11.99 11.65 17.07
CA ARG A 162 -12.10 10.20 16.87
C ARG A 162 -11.92 9.73 15.44
N LEU A 163 -12.32 10.53 14.46
CA LEU A 163 -12.05 10.23 13.05
C LEU A 163 -10.56 10.43 12.73
N ASN A 164 -9.93 11.39 13.41
CA ASN A 164 -8.50 11.66 13.32
C ASN A 164 -7.68 10.83 14.31
N GLU A 165 -8.31 10.07 15.22
CA GLU A 165 -7.59 9.15 16.09
C GLU A 165 -6.95 8.10 15.16
N PRO A 166 -5.62 8.01 15.11
CA PRO A 166 -4.98 6.99 14.30
C PRO A 166 -5.50 5.65 14.79
N GLU A 167 -5.93 4.77 13.88
CA GLU A 167 -6.20 3.38 14.24
C GLU A 167 -4.95 2.86 14.94
N ARG A 168 -4.97 2.81 16.27
CA ARG A 168 -3.81 2.34 17.04
C ARG A 168 -3.68 0.87 16.78
N HIS A 169 -2.88 0.54 15.79
CA HIS A 169 -2.49 -0.83 15.54
C HIS A 169 -1.76 -1.32 16.78
N GLY A 170 -2.30 -2.34 17.45
CA GLY A 170 -1.77 -2.87 18.71
C GLY A 170 -0.43 -3.59 18.57
N MET A 171 0.29 -3.40 17.46
CA MET A 171 1.58 -3.99 17.17
C MET A 171 2.63 -2.88 17.11
N SER A 172 3.73 -3.08 17.82
CA SER A 172 4.90 -2.21 17.86
C SER A 172 6.13 -2.93 17.32
N LEU A 173 7.21 -2.19 17.05
CA LEU A 173 8.51 -2.76 16.65
C LEU A 173 9.05 -3.75 17.69
N GLU A 174 8.76 -3.54 18.98
CA GLU A 174 9.16 -4.42 20.08
C GLU A 174 8.44 -5.78 20.05
N ASP A 175 7.31 -5.87 19.35
CA ASP A 175 6.55 -7.11 19.17
C ASP A 175 7.12 -8.01 18.07
N LEU A 176 8.13 -7.52 17.34
CA LEU A 176 8.80 -8.21 16.24
C LEU A 176 10.25 -8.54 16.60
N HIS A 177 10.70 -9.72 16.19
CA HIS A 177 12.11 -10.05 16.25
C HIS A 177 12.80 -9.58 14.97
N LEU A 178 13.53 -8.47 15.05
CA LEU A 178 14.22 -7.85 13.92
C LEU A 178 15.73 -8.06 14.05
N THR A 179 16.43 -8.14 12.92
CA THR A 179 17.90 -8.09 12.92
C THR A 179 18.35 -6.72 13.40
N LYS A 180 19.59 -6.61 13.89
CA LYS A 180 20.14 -5.33 14.40
C LYS A 180 20.07 -4.20 13.37
N GLU A 181 20.34 -4.52 12.10
CA GLU A 181 20.32 -3.57 10.99
C GLU A 181 18.90 -3.04 10.72
N ILE A 182 17.93 -3.95 10.61
CA ILE A 182 16.52 -3.60 10.40
C ILE A 182 16.00 -2.80 11.60
N SER A 183 16.26 -3.27 12.82
CA SER A 183 15.86 -2.59 14.05
C SER A 183 16.43 -1.17 14.12
N ALA A 184 17.74 -0.98 13.89
CA ALA A 184 18.37 0.34 13.92
C ALA A 184 17.75 1.30 12.88
N HIS A 185 17.47 0.82 11.66
CA HIS A 185 16.83 1.62 10.62
C HIS A 185 15.44 2.11 11.04
N PHE A 186 14.56 1.20 11.49
CA PHE A 186 13.19 1.57 11.84
C PHE A 186 13.09 2.39 13.14
N HIS A 187 13.96 2.15 14.14
CA HIS A 187 14.04 3.03 15.30
C HIS A 187 14.58 4.42 14.93
N GLY A 188 15.48 4.51 13.95
CA GLY A 188 15.91 5.79 13.38
C GLY A 188 14.73 6.57 12.80
N ILE A 189 13.89 5.92 11.98
CA ILE A 189 12.67 6.54 11.43
C ILE A 189 11.74 7.05 12.54
N VAL A 190 11.51 6.25 13.58
CA VAL A 190 10.67 6.66 14.73
C VAL A 190 11.27 7.90 15.40
N ALA A 191 12.57 7.92 15.66
CA ALA A 191 13.25 9.06 16.29
C ALA A 191 13.20 10.33 15.43
N ASP A 192 13.36 10.22 14.10
CA ASP A 192 13.27 11.35 13.19
C ASP A 192 11.85 11.95 13.19
N ILE A 193 10.82 11.10 13.20
CA ILE A 193 9.42 11.53 13.29
C ILE A 193 9.14 12.24 14.62
N GLU A 194 9.68 11.74 15.73
CA GLU A 194 9.57 12.38 17.04
C GLU A 194 10.24 13.76 17.04
N GLN A 195 11.46 13.87 16.51
CA GLN A 195 12.18 15.14 16.38
C GLN A 195 11.45 16.14 15.47
N TRP A 196 10.83 15.66 14.39
CA TRP A 196 9.99 16.50 13.54
C TRP A 196 8.74 17.02 14.29
N ARG A 197 8.07 16.16 15.08
CA ARG A 197 6.94 16.57 15.94
C ARG A 197 7.36 17.62 16.97
N GLU A 198 8.59 17.54 17.46
CA GLU A 198 9.20 18.51 18.39
C GLU A 198 9.73 19.77 17.68
N SER A 199 9.62 19.86 16.35
CA SER A 199 10.15 20.94 15.52
C SER A 199 11.68 21.12 15.61
N THR A 200 12.41 20.07 16.01
CA THR A 200 13.88 20.06 16.05
C THR A 200 14.51 19.59 14.73
N LEU A 201 13.72 18.93 13.88
CA LEU A 201 14.12 18.44 12.56
C LEU A 201 13.12 18.92 11.51
N ALA A 202 13.62 19.43 10.38
CA ALA A 202 12.77 19.80 9.25
C ALA A 202 12.27 18.53 8.54
N TRP A 203 11.08 18.57 7.93
CA TRP A 203 10.53 17.38 7.28
C TRP A 203 11.39 16.88 6.13
N GLU A 204 12.06 17.79 5.43
CA GLU A 204 12.95 17.48 4.31
C GLU A 204 14.16 16.63 4.73
N ASP A 205 14.52 16.66 6.01
CA ASP A 205 15.63 15.89 6.59
C ASP A 205 15.16 14.54 7.20
N VAL A 206 13.85 14.30 7.28
CA VAL A 206 13.27 13.06 7.84
C VAL A 206 13.37 11.92 6.83
N SER A 207 14.17 10.90 7.14
CA SER A 207 14.40 9.76 6.25
C SER A 207 13.34 8.67 6.42
N CYS A 208 12.10 8.92 5.99
CA CYS A 208 10.96 8.02 6.23
C CYS A 208 10.45 7.24 5.01
N SER A 209 11.24 7.21 3.93
CA SER A 209 10.89 6.46 2.71
C SER A 209 11.69 5.17 2.61
N THR A 210 11.04 4.01 2.51
CA THR A 210 11.74 2.71 2.51
C THR A 210 11.03 1.66 1.67
N LEU A 211 11.80 0.94 0.84
CA LEU A 211 11.37 -0.27 0.16
C LEU A 211 11.82 -1.51 0.94
N LEU A 212 10.85 -2.34 1.33
CA LEU A 212 11.05 -3.65 1.94
C LEU A 212 11.16 -4.71 0.84
N CYS A 213 12.34 -5.33 0.73
CA CYS A 213 12.66 -6.30 -0.30
C CYS A 213 12.83 -7.69 0.33
N GLY A 214 12.32 -8.76 -0.28
CA GLY A 214 12.67 -10.11 0.15
C GLY A 214 11.58 -11.13 -0.13
N PRO A 215 11.79 -12.42 0.18
CA PRO A 215 10.84 -13.47 -0.13
C PRO A 215 9.48 -13.26 0.57
N PRO A 216 8.38 -13.79 0.02
CA PRO A 216 7.05 -13.70 0.63
C PRO A 216 7.02 -14.36 2.02
N GLY A 217 6.08 -13.94 2.86
CA GLY A 217 5.86 -14.57 4.17
C GLY A 217 6.84 -14.18 5.28
N ASN A 218 7.77 -13.24 5.06
CA ASN A 218 8.77 -12.81 6.07
C ASN A 218 8.36 -11.57 6.89
N GLY A 219 7.08 -11.21 6.88
CA GLY A 219 6.57 -10.17 7.78
C GLY A 219 6.79 -8.72 7.30
N LYS A 220 6.97 -8.48 6.00
CA LYS A 220 7.07 -7.12 5.43
C LYS A 220 5.86 -6.23 5.79
N THR A 221 4.65 -6.74 5.60
CA THR A 221 3.41 -6.05 5.98
C THR A 221 3.32 -5.87 7.51
N SER A 222 3.73 -6.87 8.29
CA SER A 222 3.76 -6.76 9.76
C SER A 222 4.75 -5.69 10.26
N LEU A 223 5.88 -5.53 9.58
CA LEU A 223 6.87 -4.51 9.89
C LEU A 223 6.33 -3.09 9.65
N ALA A 224 5.57 -2.89 8.57
CA ALA A 224 4.91 -1.60 8.31
C ALA A 224 3.87 -1.27 9.39
N LEU A 225 3.04 -2.24 9.78
CA LEU A 225 2.07 -2.07 10.87
C LEU A 225 2.76 -1.76 12.21
N ALA A 226 3.86 -2.46 12.50
CA ALA A 226 4.66 -2.26 13.71
C ALA A 226 5.32 -0.87 13.75
N LEU A 227 5.84 -0.38 12.61
CA LEU A 227 6.36 0.98 12.49
C LEU A 227 5.26 2.02 12.76
N ALA A 228 4.08 1.87 12.15
CA ALA A 228 2.97 2.79 12.39
C ALA A 228 2.55 2.80 13.86
N GLY A 229 2.47 1.63 14.50
CA GLY A 229 2.15 1.52 15.92
C GLY A 229 3.21 2.15 16.83
N SER A 230 4.49 1.89 16.57
CA SER A 230 5.61 2.47 17.34
C SER A 230 5.74 3.99 17.19
N ALA A 231 5.56 4.52 15.98
CA ALA A 231 5.62 5.96 15.72
C ALA A 231 4.28 6.67 16.02
N GLY A 232 3.21 5.93 16.33
CA GLY A 232 1.87 6.48 16.50
C GLY A 232 1.37 7.21 15.26
N LEU A 233 1.54 6.61 14.09
CA LEU A 233 1.09 7.13 12.79
C LEU A 233 -0.26 6.54 12.42
N HIS A 234 -1.08 7.32 11.71
CA HIS A 234 -2.26 6.77 11.04
C HIS A 234 -1.83 5.88 9.86
N TYR A 235 -2.15 4.59 9.90
CA TYR A 235 -1.76 3.64 8.85
C TYR A 235 -2.78 3.63 7.72
N VAL A 236 -2.30 3.80 6.49
CA VAL A 236 -3.13 3.71 5.28
C VAL A 236 -2.52 2.70 4.32
N SER A 237 -3.31 1.67 3.99
CA SER A 237 -2.95 0.65 3.00
C SER A 237 -3.30 1.11 1.59
N GLY A 238 -2.32 1.07 0.69
CA GLY A 238 -2.46 1.22 -0.76
C GLY A 238 -2.54 -0.12 -1.50
N SER A 239 -2.80 -1.23 -0.82
CA SER A 239 -2.68 -2.59 -1.38
C SER A 239 -3.56 -2.87 -2.60
N TYR A 240 -2.99 -3.58 -3.57
CA TYR A 240 -3.64 -4.13 -4.77
C TYR A 240 -4.81 -5.08 -4.47
N ALA A 241 -4.74 -5.83 -3.37
CA ALA A 241 -5.77 -6.82 -3.02
C ALA A 241 -7.13 -6.19 -2.65
N GLU A 242 -7.14 -4.96 -2.12
CA GLU A 242 -8.38 -4.21 -1.82
C GLU A 242 -9.02 -3.62 -3.09
N ALA A 243 -8.21 -3.41 -4.15
CA ALA A 243 -8.65 -2.87 -5.43
C ALA A 243 -9.07 -3.93 -6.47
N GLN A 244 -8.92 -5.22 -6.13
CA GLN A 244 -9.30 -6.36 -6.99
C GLN A 244 -10.80 -6.38 -7.35
N ALA A 245 -11.61 -5.53 -6.72
CA ALA A 245 -13.02 -5.35 -7.04
C ALA A 245 -13.31 -4.58 -8.35
N ALA A 246 -12.30 -4.00 -9.03
CA ALA A 246 -12.55 -3.02 -10.13
C ALA A 246 -11.92 -3.31 -11.50
N GLY A 247 -11.27 -4.46 -11.72
CA GLY A 247 -11.03 -5.02 -13.07
C GLY A 247 -10.05 -4.31 -14.03
N SER A 248 -9.39 -3.20 -13.67
CA SER A 248 -8.31 -2.60 -14.48
C SER A 248 -7.23 -1.88 -13.66
N LEU A 249 -6.03 -1.73 -14.23
CA LEU A 249 -4.87 -1.07 -13.61
C LEU A 249 -5.09 0.45 -13.39
N SER A 250 -5.96 1.08 -14.20
CA SER A 250 -6.36 2.47 -14.00
C SER A 250 -7.33 2.65 -12.81
N HIS A 251 -8.18 1.67 -12.54
CA HIS A 251 -9.01 1.70 -11.33
C HIS A 251 -8.18 1.50 -10.06
N TYR A 252 -7.13 0.68 -10.11
CA TYR A 252 -6.17 0.54 -9.01
C TYR A 252 -5.51 1.89 -8.67
N LEU A 253 -4.98 2.59 -9.68
CA LEU A 253 -4.38 3.90 -9.47
C LEU A 253 -5.36 4.92 -8.88
N GLY A 254 -6.59 5.00 -9.40
CA GLY A 254 -7.60 5.89 -8.83
C GLY A 254 -8.02 5.53 -7.40
N ALA A 255 -7.96 4.25 -7.02
CA ALA A 255 -8.17 3.83 -5.64
C ALA A 255 -6.96 4.22 -4.75
N MET A 256 -5.74 4.01 -5.24
CA MET A 256 -4.51 4.39 -4.57
C MET A 256 -4.42 5.91 -4.35
N GLU A 257 -4.87 6.73 -5.32
CA GLU A 257 -4.97 8.18 -5.17
C GLU A 257 -5.92 8.61 -4.05
N LYS A 258 -7.09 7.96 -3.94
CA LYS A 258 -8.05 8.24 -2.86
C LYS A 258 -7.45 7.92 -1.49
N ARG A 259 -6.78 6.78 -1.37
CA ARG A 259 -6.08 6.38 -0.14
C ARG A 259 -4.90 7.31 0.16
N ALA A 260 -4.18 7.77 -0.86
CA ALA A 260 -3.12 8.74 -0.67
C ALA A 260 -3.66 10.09 -0.18
N ALA A 261 -4.82 10.53 -0.69
CA ALA A 261 -5.50 11.73 -0.20
C ALA A 261 -5.95 11.57 1.26
N GLU A 262 -6.44 10.39 1.64
CA GLU A 262 -6.74 10.03 3.04
C GLU A 262 -5.50 10.11 3.92
N ALA A 263 -4.37 9.51 3.49
CA ALA A 263 -3.11 9.58 4.23
C ALA A 263 -2.61 11.01 4.43
N ILE A 264 -2.70 11.84 3.38
CA ILE A 264 -2.35 13.26 3.45
C ILE A 264 -3.26 14.02 4.43
N GLY A 265 -4.57 13.77 4.38
CA GLY A 265 -5.54 14.41 5.28
C GLY A 265 -5.36 14.00 6.75
N ASN A 266 -4.90 12.76 6.99
CA ASN A 266 -4.70 12.19 8.32
C ASN A 266 -3.23 12.25 8.80
N ALA A 267 -2.40 13.14 8.25
CA ALA A 267 -1.03 13.31 8.71
C ALA A 267 -1.00 13.68 10.22
N PRO A 268 -0.11 13.10 11.04
CA PRO A 268 1.00 12.24 10.65
C PRO A 268 0.58 10.79 10.37
N SER A 269 0.96 10.27 9.20
CA SER A 269 0.48 8.99 8.67
C SER A 269 1.61 8.17 8.03
N LEU A 270 1.36 6.87 7.88
CA LEU A 270 2.18 5.94 7.10
C LEU A 270 1.35 5.44 5.92
N PHE A 271 1.77 5.74 4.71
CA PHE A 271 1.23 5.16 3.49
C PHE A 271 2.03 3.91 3.11
N PHE A 272 1.38 2.75 3.13
CA PHE A 272 2.03 1.47 2.83
C PHE A 272 1.55 0.88 1.49
N VAL A 273 2.48 0.61 0.58
CA VAL A 273 2.21 -0.03 -0.71
C VAL A 273 2.71 -1.47 -0.68
N ASP A 274 1.80 -2.44 -0.60
CA ASP A 274 2.17 -3.86 -0.72
C ASP A 274 2.25 -4.29 -2.19
N GLU A 275 3.06 -5.31 -2.47
CA GLU A 275 3.25 -5.89 -3.81
C GLU A 275 3.59 -4.85 -4.90
N LEU A 276 4.57 -3.97 -4.63
CA LEU A 276 4.96 -2.93 -5.60
C LEU A 276 5.42 -3.51 -6.95
N ASP A 277 5.92 -4.75 -6.98
CA ASP A 277 6.26 -5.51 -8.18
C ASP A 277 5.05 -5.90 -9.07
N SER A 278 3.83 -5.61 -8.62
CA SER A 278 2.63 -5.65 -9.47
C SER A 278 2.59 -4.50 -10.49
N LEU A 279 3.31 -3.40 -10.23
CA LEU A 279 3.43 -2.32 -11.19
C LEU A 279 4.40 -2.73 -12.31
N PRO A 280 4.06 -2.44 -13.58
CA PRO A 280 4.87 -2.85 -14.72
C PRO A 280 6.23 -2.14 -14.76
N ASP A 281 7.27 -2.85 -15.20
CA ASP A 281 8.55 -2.25 -15.60
C ASP A 281 8.49 -1.76 -17.05
N ARG A 282 8.70 -0.45 -17.27
CA ARG A 282 8.72 0.17 -18.60
C ARG A 282 9.81 -0.39 -19.51
N ALA A 283 10.92 -0.88 -18.94
CA ALA A 283 12.05 -1.37 -19.72
C ALA A 283 11.85 -2.80 -20.25
N ARG A 284 10.92 -3.56 -19.64
CA ARG A 284 10.65 -4.97 -20.00
C ARG A 284 9.40 -5.17 -20.84
N ASN A 285 8.47 -4.21 -20.83
CA ASN A 285 7.31 -4.23 -21.71
C ASN A 285 7.74 -3.76 -23.12
N HIS A 286 7.66 -4.67 -24.09
CA HIS A 286 7.96 -4.43 -25.51
C HIS A 286 6.80 -4.88 -26.42
N ALA A 287 5.60 -5.03 -25.86
CA ALA A 287 4.40 -5.50 -26.57
C ALA A 287 3.33 -4.39 -26.64
N HIS A 288 2.29 -4.60 -27.44
CA HIS A 288 1.26 -3.67 -27.96
C HIS A 288 0.58 -2.65 -27.01
N ASN A 289 0.97 -2.52 -25.74
CA ASN A 289 0.37 -1.63 -24.74
C ASN A 289 1.39 -0.72 -23.98
N ASP A 290 2.59 -0.50 -24.53
CA ASP A 290 3.69 0.27 -23.88
C ASP A 290 3.29 1.68 -23.43
N ALA A 291 2.47 2.40 -24.20
CA ALA A 291 2.05 3.75 -23.86
C ALA A 291 1.14 3.80 -22.62
N TYR A 292 0.23 2.82 -22.50
CA TYR A 292 -0.65 2.69 -21.33
C TYR A 292 0.13 2.27 -20.08
N MET A 293 1.05 1.30 -20.20
CA MET A 293 1.86 0.89 -19.06
C MET A 293 2.80 2.01 -18.60
N THR A 294 3.36 2.77 -19.54
CA THR A 294 4.19 3.94 -19.22
C THR A 294 3.39 5.03 -18.49
N SER A 295 2.13 5.28 -18.88
CA SER A 295 1.30 6.26 -18.19
C SER A 295 0.95 5.84 -16.77
N VAL A 296 0.67 4.54 -16.55
CA VAL A 296 0.43 3.98 -15.22
C VAL A 296 1.62 4.21 -14.29
N VAL A 297 2.83 3.87 -14.74
CA VAL A 297 4.02 4.06 -13.89
C VAL A 297 4.28 5.55 -13.67
N ASN A 298 4.07 6.42 -14.67
CA ASN A 298 4.23 7.86 -14.49
C ASN A 298 3.30 8.41 -13.42
N HIS A 299 2.07 7.93 -13.41
CA HIS A 299 1.08 8.33 -12.42
C HIS A 299 1.45 7.86 -11.00
N ALA A 300 1.94 6.62 -10.87
CA ALA A 300 2.48 6.13 -9.59
C ALA A 300 3.68 6.97 -9.11
N LEU A 301 4.59 7.37 -10.01
CA LEU A 301 5.71 8.26 -9.68
C LEU A 301 5.24 9.61 -9.16
N GLU A 302 4.23 10.21 -9.81
CA GLU A 302 3.66 11.48 -9.39
C GLU A 302 3.04 11.37 -8.00
N LEU A 303 2.29 10.29 -7.75
CA LEU A 303 1.69 10.02 -6.45
C LEU A 303 2.72 9.88 -5.34
N PHE A 304 3.77 9.07 -5.56
CA PHE A 304 4.83 8.88 -4.56
C PHE A 304 5.61 10.17 -4.31
N THR A 305 5.83 10.97 -5.36
CA THR A 305 6.47 12.29 -5.22
C THR A 305 5.61 13.23 -4.37
N ARG A 306 4.28 13.21 -4.55
CA ARG A 306 3.35 14.00 -3.75
C ARG A 306 3.34 13.56 -2.29
N LEU A 307 3.28 12.25 -2.03
CA LEU A 307 3.32 11.70 -0.68
C LEU A 307 4.61 12.08 0.04
N HIS A 308 5.76 11.86 -0.59
CA HIS A 308 7.07 12.17 -0.02
C HIS A 308 7.26 13.66 0.33
N ARG A 309 6.70 14.56 -0.50
CA ARG A 309 6.75 16.01 -0.27
C ARG A 309 5.76 16.51 0.78
N THR A 310 4.81 15.68 1.22
CA THR A 310 3.81 16.10 2.19
C THR A 310 4.37 15.93 3.60
N PRO A 311 4.51 17.01 4.39
CA PRO A 311 4.99 16.91 5.76
C PRO A 311 4.14 15.98 6.61
N GLY A 312 4.78 15.06 7.33
CA GLY A 312 4.11 14.10 8.21
C GLY A 312 3.64 12.81 7.53
N VAL A 313 3.87 12.62 6.23
CA VAL A 313 3.46 11.39 5.51
C VAL A 313 4.67 10.49 5.21
N ALA A 314 4.85 9.44 6.00
CA ALA A 314 5.86 8.41 5.74
C ALA A 314 5.42 7.48 4.60
N LEU A 315 6.36 6.99 3.80
CA LEU A 315 6.09 6.10 2.65
C LEU A 315 6.88 4.80 2.78
N LEU A 316 6.19 3.68 3.00
CA LEU A 316 6.80 2.35 2.89
C LEU A 316 6.21 1.61 1.70
N ALA A 317 7.04 0.84 1.01
CA ALA A 317 6.59 -0.12 0.01
C ALA A 317 7.19 -1.49 0.28
N ALA A 318 6.52 -2.56 -0.13
CA ALA A 318 7.04 -3.92 -0.06
C ALA A 318 7.03 -4.58 -1.44
N SER A 319 8.04 -5.40 -1.70
CA SER A 319 8.14 -6.20 -2.91
C SER A 319 8.80 -7.54 -2.69
N ASN A 320 8.33 -8.55 -3.41
CA ASN A 320 8.98 -9.86 -3.46
C ASN A 320 10.07 -9.92 -4.53
N HIS A 321 9.91 -9.16 -5.62
CA HIS A 321 10.82 -9.16 -6.77
C HIS A 321 11.29 -7.75 -7.13
N VAL A 322 12.34 -7.28 -6.47
CA VAL A 322 12.94 -5.95 -6.75
C VAL A 322 13.31 -5.77 -8.22
N SER A 323 13.72 -6.85 -8.89
CA SER A 323 14.07 -6.85 -10.32
C SER A 323 12.90 -6.55 -11.27
N ASN A 324 11.66 -6.60 -10.77
CA ASN A 324 10.45 -6.35 -11.55
C ASN A 324 9.94 -4.91 -11.36
N ILE A 325 10.53 -4.14 -10.44
CA ILE A 325 10.13 -2.77 -10.16
C ILE A 325 10.82 -1.83 -11.15
N ASP A 326 10.07 -0.87 -11.70
CA ASP A 326 10.64 0.18 -12.55
C ASP A 326 11.75 0.94 -11.79
N PRO A 327 12.98 1.02 -12.32
CA PRO A 327 14.08 1.72 -11.66
C PRO A 327 13.80 3.18 -11.32
N ALA A 328 12.83 3.84 -11.96
CA ALA A 328 12.42 5.20 -11.63
C ALA A 328 11.69 5.30 -10.28
N LEU A 329 11.00 4.25 -9.83
CA LEU A 329 10.28 4.24 -8.53
C LEU A 329 11.26 4.18 -7.34
N ILE A 330 12.44 3.62 -7.55
CA ILE A 330 13.47 3.34 -6.52
C ILE A 330 14.69 4.29 -6.58
N ARG A 331 14.56 5.44 -7.26
CA ARG A 331 15.61 6.48 -7.31
C ARG A 331 15.51 7.43 -6.12
N ALA A 332 16.60 8.16 -5.87
CA ALA A 332 16.71 9.23 -4.87
C ALA A 332 15.50 10.18 -4.88
N GLY A 333 14.96 10.47 -3.70
CA GLY A 333 13.76 11.30 -3.50
C GLY A 333 12.43 10.55 -3.66
N ARG A 334 12.47 9.22 -3.69
CA ARG A 334 11.32 8.31 -3.67
C ARG A 334 11.63 7.16 -2.71
N LEU A 335 11.66 5.91 -3.17
CA LEU A 335 12.02 4.74 -2.36
C LEU A 335 13.52 4.47 -2.46
N ASP A 336 14.33 5.36 -1.90
CA ASP A 336 15.79 5.33 -2.03
C ASP A 336 16.49 4.41 -1.03
N THR A 337 15.87 4.16 0.12
CA THR A 337 16.37 3.21 1.10
C THR A 337 15.75 1.83 0.89
N HIS A 338 16.59 0.82 0.66
CA HIS A 338 16.17 -0.57 0.47
C HIS A 338 16.56 -1.42 1.67
N VAL A 339 15.59 -2.07 2.30
CA VAL A 339 15.81 -2.95 3.44
C VAL A 339 15.44 -4.38 3.05
N TYR A 340 16.40 -5.29 3.13
CA TYR A 340 16.16 -6.71 2.87
C TYR A 340 15.56 -7.41 4.09
N VAL A 341 14.37 -7.99 3.93
CA VAL A 341 13.63 -8.75 4.95
C VAL A 341 13.62 -10.22 4.54
N GLY A 342 14.64 -10.94 4.98
CA GLY A 342 14.82 -12.37 4.72
C GLY A 342 14.15 -13.29 5.76
N PRO A 343 14.35 -14.61 5.64
CA PRO A 343 13.90 -15.58 6.63
C PRO A 343 14.44 -15.28 8.04
N PRO A 344 13.64 -15.54 9.09
CA PRO A 344 14.07 -15.32 10.47
C PRO A 344 15.25 -16.22 10.85
N ASP A 345 16.12 -15.70 11.71
CA ASP A 345 17.15 -16.50 12.35
C ASP A 345 16.57 -17.41 13.44
N ARG A 346 17.42 -18.20 14.11
CA ARG A 346 16.97 -19.13 15.17
C ARG A 346 16.23 -18.42 16.29
N ALA A 347 16.69 -17.24 16.70
CA ALA A 347 16.07 -16.47 17.77
C ALA A 347 14.69 -15.93 17.33
N GLY A 348 14.59 -15.46 16.09
CA GLY A 348 13.34 -15.04 15.46
C GLY A 348 12.34 -16.17 15.33
N ILE A 349 12.78 -17.36 14.92
CA ILE A 349 11.93 -18.56 14.87
C ILE A 349 11.40 -18.89 16.27
N GLU A 350 12.25 -18.91 17.30
CA GLU A 350 11.81 -19.14 18.67
C GLU A 350 10.81 -18.09 19.15
N ALA A 351 11.01 -16.81 18.80
CA ALA A 351 10.10 -15.73 19.14
C ALA A 351 8.72 -15.93 18.47
N ILE A 352 8.69 -16.26 17.17
CA ILE A 352 7.46 -16.54 16.43
C ILE A 352 6.73 -17.74 17.04
N LEU A 353 7.42 -18.85 17.29
CA LEU A 353 6.85 -20.04 17.92
C LEU A 353 6.31 -19.70 19.31
N ARG A 354 7.09 -19.01 20.16
CA ARG A 354 6.67 -18.64 21.51
C ARG A 354 5.41 -17.78 21.49
N LYS A 355 5.33 -16.79 20.60
CA LYS A 355 4.16 -15.92 20.45
C LYS A 355 2.93 -16.74 20.03
N ARG A 356 3.07 -17.60 19.02
CA ARG A 356 1.97 -18.43 18.49
C ARG A 356 1.50 -19.53 19.44
N LEU A 357 2.39 -20.03 20.30
CA LEU A 357 2.11 -21.13 21.22
C LEU A 357 1.82 -20.65 22.65
N SER A 358 1.88 -19.33 22.91
CA SER A 358 1.69 -18.73 24.23
C SER A 358 0.36 -19.12 24.91
N SER A 359 -0.71 -19.29 24.13
CA SER A 359 -2.04 -19.69 24.61
C SER A 359 -2.21 -21.18 24.87
N SER A 360 -1.20 -22.01 24.58
CA SER A 360 -1.28 -23.46 24.71
C SER A 360 -1.08 -23.97 26.16
N GLY A 361 -0.62 -23.10 27.08
CA GLY A 361 -0.35 -23.46 28.47
C GLY A 361 0.76 -24.50 28.67
N SER A 362 1.52 -24.82 27.61
CA SER A 362 2.55 -25.86 27.61
C SER A 362 3.96 -25.27 27.71
N THR A 363 4.83 -25.94 28.49
CA THR A 363 6.26 -25.61 28.55
C THR A 363 7.00 -26.42 27.50
N LEU A 364 7.30 -25.79 26.36
CA LEU A 364 7.93 -26.43 25.21
C LEU A 364 9.40 -26.04 25.10
N ASP A 365 10.23 -26.99 24.67
CA ASP A 365 11.62 -26.70 24.29
C ASP A 365 11.65 -26.35 22.80
N LEU A 366 11.65 -25.05 22.53
CA LEU A 366 11.62 -24.52 21.17
C LEU A 366 12.99 -24.62 20.47
N ARG A 367 14.09 -24.93 21.16
CA ARG A 367 15.44 -24.97 20.57
C ARG A 367 15.61 -26.09 19.55
N ALA A 368 14.97 -27.23 19.80
CA ALA A 368 15.00 -28.35 18.87
C ALA A 368 14.19 -28.02 17.60
N ALA A 369 12.99 -27.45 17.77
CA ALA A 369 12.14 -27.02 16.67
C ALA A 369 12.79 -25.89 15.85
N SER A 370 13.35 -24.88 16.52
CA SER A 370 13.95 -23.71 15.86
C SER A 370 15.13 -24.09 14.97
N ARG A 371 15.96 -25.05 15.39
CA ARG A 371 17.06 -25.58 14.56
C ARG A 371 16.59 -26.25 13.28
N ARG A 372 15.41 -26.87 13.28
CA ARG A 372 14.87 -27.60 12.12
C ARG A 372 14.07 -26.71 11.17
N LEU A 373 13.64 -25.56 11.64
CA LEU A 373 12.85 -24.58 10.89
C LEU A 373 13.71 -23.45 10.28
N VAL A 374 15.04 -23.51 10.44
CA VAL A 374 15.96 -22.53 9.83
C VAL A 374 15.78 -22.55 8.31
N GLY A 375 15.64 -21.35 7.72
CA GLY A 375 15.44 -21.18 6.27
C GLY A 375 13.97 -21.13 5.84
N MET A 376 13.03 -21.48 6.73
CA MET A 376 11.59 -21.31 6.46
C MET A 376 11.15 -19.86 6.65
N SER A 377 10.10 -19.44 5.94
CA SER A 377 9.55 -18.09 6.11
C SER A 377 8.88 -17.94 7.49
N GLY A 378 8.74 -16.70 7.96
CA GLY A 378 8.02 -16.42 9.21
C GLY A 378 6.56 -16.95 9.18
N ALA A 379 5.92 -16.91 8.01
CA ALA A 379 4.59 -17.45 7.78
C ALA A 379 4.56 -19.00 7.87
N ASP A 380 5.58 -19.68 7.35
CA ASP A 380 5.68 -21.14 7.43
C ASP A 380 5.93 -21.62 8.87
N VAL A 381 6.76 -20.89 9.61
CA VAL A 381 6.98 -21.14 11.04
C VAL A 381 5.66 -20.99 11.82
N ALA A 382 4.91 -19.91 11.57
CA ALA A 382 3.61 -19.70 12.19
C ALA A 382 2.58 -20.78 11.80
N THR A 383 2.63 -21.23 10.55
CA THR A 383 1.80 -22.33 10.04
C THR A 383 2.15 -23.65 10.73
N THR A 384 3.44 -23.91 10.95
CA THR A 384 3.93 -25.10 11.68
C THR A 384 3.44 -25.10 13.13
N ALA A 385 3.52 -23.97 13.82
CA ALA A 385 2.96 -23.82 15.16
C ALA A 385 1.45 -24.11 15.19
N THR A 386 0.72 -23.57 14.22
CA THR A 386 -0.74 -23.79 14.09
C THR A 386 -1.06 -25.27 13.84
N LYS A 387 -0.28 -25.94 13.00
CA LYS A 387 -0.39 -27.40 12.75
C LYS A 387 -0.15 -28.20 14.03
N ALA A 388 0.90 -27.88 14.80
CA ALA A 388 1.20 -28.57 16.05
C ALA A 388 0.05 -28.46 17.06
N VAL A 389 -0.52 -27.25 17.21
CA VAL A 389 -1.72 -27.02 18.03
C VAL A 389 -2.91 -27.84 17.53
N ALA A 390 -3.10 -27.93 16.21
CA ALA A 390 -4.18 -28.73 15.63
C ALA A 390 -4.01 -30.24 15.91
N ILE A 391 -2.78 -30.78 15.87
CA ILE A 391 -2.47 -32.17 16.21
C ILE A 391 -2.86 -32.44 17.67
N ALA A 392 -2.39 -31.61 18.60
CA ALA A 392 -2.70 -31.76 20.03
C ALA A 392 -4.20 -31.65 20.31
N ARG A 393 -4.88 -30.68 19.66
CA ARG A 393 -6.32 -30.48 19.77
C ARG A 393 -7.11 -31.69 19.27
N ARG A 394 -6.74 -32.29 18.14
CA ARG A 394 -7.39 -33.51 17.61
C ARG A 394 -7.22 -34.71 18.52
N ALA A 395 -6.11 -34.77 19.26
CA ALA A 395 -5.83 -35.79 20.26
C ALA A 395 -6.42 -35.45 21.65
N SER A 396 -7.18 -34.36 21.79
CA SER A 396 -7.80 -33.91 23.04
C SER A 396 -6.83 -33.83 24.23
N ARG A 397 -5.60 -33.37 23.98
CA ARG A 397 -4.54 -33.24 25.00
C ARG A 397 -3.78 -31.93 24.86
N LEU A 398 -2.98 -31.61 25.88
CA LEU A 398 -2.06 -30.47 25.83
C LEU A 398 -0.99 -30.68 24.75
N LEU A 399 -0.51 -29.55 24.24
CA LEU A 399 0.57 -29.49 23.26
C LEU A 399 1.88 -29.98 23.88
N THR A 400 2.62 -30.78 23.11
CA THR A 400 3.91 -31.35 23.52
C THR A 400 4.98 -31.11 22.45
N ASN A 401 6.26 -31.26 22.80
CA ASN A 401 7.37 -31.16 21.83
C ASN A 401 7.24 -32.18 20.67
N ASP A 402 6.62 -33.34 20.92
CA ASP A 402 6.38 -34.36 19.89
C ASP A 402 5.39 -33.89 18.81
N ASP A 403 4.40 -33.06 19.18
CA ASP A 403 3.48 -32.47 18.19
C ASP A 403 4.17 -31.45 17.29
N LEU A 404 5.09 -30.67 17.86
CA LEU A 404 5.92 -29.74 17.10
C LEU A 404 6.82 -30.51 16.14
N VAL A 405 7.47 -31.56 16.62
CA VAL A 405 8.29 -32.43 15.78
C VAL A 405 7.46 -33.07 14.67
N LYS A 406 6.26 -33.58 14.94
CA LYS A 406 5.35 -34.13 13.92
C LYS A 406 4.82 -33.08 12.94
N ALA A 407 4.68 -31.83 13.37
CA ALA A 407 4.28 -30.73 12.50
C ALA A 407 5.40 -30.31 11.55
N ILE A 408 6.66 -30.45 11.98
CA ILE A 408 7.87 -30.23 11.17
C ILE A 408 8.10 -31.41 10.22
N ASP A 409 8.05 -32.63 10.76
CA ASP A 409 8.35 -33.89 10.09
C ASP A 409 7.12 -34.46 9.39
N GLN A 410 6.59 -33.71 8.44
CA GLN A 410 5.85 -34.38 7.37
C GLN A 410 6.85 -35.20 6.56
N PRO A 411 6.49 -36.42 6.10
CA PRO A 411 7.32 -37.13 5.16
C PRO A 411 7.54 -36.19 3.97
N ALA A 412 8.80 -35.77 3.81
CA ALA A 412 9.33 -35.21 2.58
C ALA A 412 8.68 -35.96 1.42
N SER A 413 7.99 -35.25 0.53
CA SER A 413 7.59 -35.84 -0.75
C SER A 413 8.85 -36.47 -1.36
N ALA A 414 8.72 -37.65 -1.96
CA ALA A 414 9.85 -38.32 -2.60
C ALA A 414 10.63 -37.32 -3.47
N GLY A 415 11.91 -37.11 -3.17
CA GLY A 415 12.78 -36.13 -3.85
C GLY A 415 13.10 -34.84 -3.07
N PHE A 416 12.46 -34.53 -1.94
CA PHE A 416 12.74 -33.30 -1.18
C PHE A 416 14.17 -33.26 -0.59
N GLU A 417 14.66 -34.36 -0.01
CA GLU A 417 16.04 -34.43 0.50
C GLU A 417 17.07 -34.26 -0.62
N GLU A 418 16.80 -34.88 -1.78
CA GLU A 418 17.66 -34.77 -2.96
C GLU A 418 17.67 -33.35 -3.53
N GLN A 419 16.51 -32.68 -3.52
CA GLN A 419 16.37 -31.29 -3.95
C GLN A 419 17.12 -30.32 -3.02
N ILE A 420 16.98 -30.47 -1.70
CA ILE A 420 17.75 -29.67 -0.72
C ILE A 420 19.24 -29.92 -0.86
N ARG A 421 19.66 -31.18 -1.03
CA ARG A 421 21.06 -31.54 -1.25
C ARG A 421 21.61 -30.85 -2.51
N ARG A 422 20.86 -30.87 -3.60
CA ARG A 422 21.23 -30.19 -4.85
C ARG A 422 21.39 -28.68 -4.65
N ILE A 423 20.42 -28.04 -4.00
CA ILE A 423 20.49 -26.59 -3.70
C ILE A 423 21.71 -26.28 -2.83
N ALA A 424 21.99 -27.09 -1.82
CA ALA A 424 23.17 -26.91 -0.96
C ALA A 424 24.49 -27.02 -1.75
N ILE A 425 24.60 -28.00 -2.66
CA ILE A 425 25.76 -28.16 -3.54
C ILE A 425 25.89 -26.97 -4.48
N HIS A 426 24.78 -26.51 -5.05
CA HIS A 426 24.74 -25.34 -5.92
C HIS A 426 25.28 -24.07 -5.22
N GLU A 427 24.74 -23.74 -4.04
CA GLU A 427 25.18 -22.57 -3.28
C GLU A 427 26.62 -22.70 -2.77
N ALA A 428 27.04 -23.91 -2.41
CA ALA A 428 28.42 -24.18 -2.05
C ALA A 428 29.38 -23.93 -3.23
N GLY A 429 28.96 -24.27 -4.45
CA GLY A 429 29.70 -23.97 -5.68
C GLY A 429 30.01 -22.48 -5.81
N HIS A 430 28.99 -21.62 -5.67
CA HIS A 430 29.17 -20.17 -5.67
C HIS A 430 30.16 -19.72 -4.59
N ALA A 431 29.98 -20.16 -3.35
CA ALA A 431 30.83 -19.75 -2.23
C ALA A 431 32.30 -20.16 -2.41
N VAL A 432 32.55 -21.41 -2.84
CA VAL A 432 33.89 -21.97 -3.03
C VAL A 432 34.63 -21.24 -4.15
N VAL A 433 34.01 -21.09 -5.32
CA VAL A 433 34.66 -20.40 -6.45
C VAL A 433 34.92 -18.95 -6.09
N ARG A 434 33.96 -18.27 -5.46
CA ARG A 434 34.12 -16.87 -5.04
C ARG A 434 35.31 -16.68 -4.09
N ALA A 435 35.48 -17.59 -3.13
CA ALA A 435 36.64 -17.62 -2.24
C ALA A 435 37.95 -17.81 -3.02
N ALA A 436 37.95 -18.76 -3.97
CA ALA A 436 39.13 -19.11 -4.75
C ALA A 436 39.57 -17.98 -5.72
N VAL A 437 38.62 -17.25 -6.28
CA VAL A 437 38.92 -16.11 -7.18
C VAL A 437 39.23 -14.81 -6.44
N GLY A 438 39.23 -14.82 -5.11
CA GLY A 438 39.59 -13.64 -4.28
C GLY A 438 38.50 -12.57 -4.22
N LEU A 439 37.25 -12.90 -4.56
CA LEU A 439 36.11 -12.01 -4.39
C LEU A 439 35.63 -12.05 -2.93
N ARG A 440 35.10 -10.93 -2.43
CA ARG A 440 34.54 -10.85 -1.07
C ARG A 440 33.43 -11.90 -0.90
N LEU A 441 33.55 -12.73 0.12
CA LEU A 441 32.56 -13.76 0.47
C LEU A 441 31.18 -13.14 0.71
N PRO A 442 30.11 -13.88 0.43
CA PRO A 442 28.77 -13.37 0.66
C PRO A 442 28.49 -13.22 2.15
N GLU A 443 27.71 -12.20 2.50
CA GLU A 443 27.37 -11.89 3.90
C GLU A 443 26.32 -12.85 4.46
N SER A 444 25.54 -13.48 3.58
CA SER A 444 24.60 -14.55 3.91
C SER A 444 24.29 -15.42 2.68
N ALA A 445 23.94 -16.68 2.93
CA ALA A 445 23.39 -17.61 1.96
C ALA A 445 22.15 -18.27 2.58
N VAL A 446 21.03 -18.23 1.88
CA VAL A 446 19.76 -18.82 2.31
C VAL A 446 19.45 -20.02 1.42
N LEU A 447 19.26 -21.18 2.03
CA LEU A 447 18.84 -22.42 1.36
C LEU A 447 17.33 -22.61 1.56
N SER A 448 16.54 -22.47 0.50
CA SER A 448 15.12 -22.83 0.49
C SER A 448 14.76 -23.49 -0.84
N THR A 449 13.74 -24.34 -0.83
CA THR A 449 13.19 -25.00 -2.04
C THR A 449 12.49 -24.03 -2.98
N GLU A 450 12.14 -22.84 -2.52
CA GLU A 450 11.40 -21.84 -3.29
C GLU A 450 12.26 -20.65 -3.72
N THR A 451 13.25 -20.26 -2.90
CA THR A 451 14.16 -19.15 -3.20
C THR A 451 15.53 -19.41 -2.59
N SER A 452 16.60 -19.34 -3.40
CA SER A 452 17.97 -19.20 -2.90
C SER A 452 18.51 -17.84 -3.32
N HIS A 453 19.25 -17.18 -2.43
CA HIS A 453 19.86 -15.89 -2.73
C HIS A 453 21.16 -15.72 -1.96
N VAL A 454 22.15 -15.17 -2.66
CA VAL A 454 23.47 -14.82 -2.14
C VAL A 454 23.62 -13.30 -2.29
N SER A 455 23.50 -12.57 -1.17
CA SER A 455 23.68 -11.11 -1.20
C SER A 455 25.16 -10.76 -1.32
N SER A 456 25.48 -9.84 -2.21
CA SER A 456 26.87 -9.46 -2.47
C SER A 456 26.98 -8.05 -3.04
N PRO A 457 27.93 -7.23 -2.56
CA PRO A 457 28.19 -5.93 -3.15
C PRO A 457 28.74 -6.08 -4.57
N ALA A 458 28.16 -5.35 -5.52
CA ALA A 458 28.66 -5.28 -6.89
C ALA A 458 29.92 -4.40 -6.95
N PRO A 459 30.97 -4.80 -7.70
CA PRO A 459 32.13 -3.94 -7.91
C PRO A 459 31.74 -2.68 -8.70
N SER A 460 32.28 -1.52 -8.31
CA SER A 460 32.00 -0.22 -8.94
C SER A 460 32.73 0.01 -10.27
N THR A 461 33.81 -0.73 -10.52
CA THR A 461 34.59 -0.70 -11.75
C THR A 461 35.02 -2.12 -12.06
N LEU A 462 34.85 -2.56 -13.31
CA LEU A 462 35.14 -3.93 -13.72
C LEU A 462 36.27 -3.95 -14.77
N ARG A 463 37.38 -4.59 -14.43
CA ARG A 463 38.43 -5.04 -15.36
C ARG A 463 38.02 -6.38 -15.97
N LEU A 464 38.66 -6.77 -17.08
CA LEU A 464 38.39 -8.07 -17.72
C LEU A 464 38.51 -9.24 -16.73
N LEU A 465 39.57 -9.24 -15.91
CA LEU A 465 39.75 -10.24 -14.87
C LEU A 465 38.57 -10.29 -13.89
N GLU A 466 38.05 -9.15 -13.45
CA GLU A 466 36.92 -9.09 -12.50
C GLU A 466 35.62 -9.58 -13.16
N VAL A 467 35.41 -9.26 -14.44
CA VAL A 467 34.28 -9.82 -15.22
C VAL A 467 34.39 -11.34 -15.29
N GLU A 468 35.56 -11.89 -15.63
CA GLU A 468 35.78 -13.33 -15.69
C GLU A 468 35.56 -14.01 -14.34
N GLN A 469 36.04 -13.41 -13.25
CA GLN A 469 35.85 -13.93 -11.89
C GLN A 469 34.39 -13.94 -11.45
N VAL A 470 33.63 -12.89 -11.79
CA VAL A 470 32.19 -12.81 -11.50
C VAL A 470 31.42 -13.83 -12.35
N MET A 471 31.74 -13.96 -13.64
CA MET A 471 31.13 -14.98 -14.50
C MET A 471 31.44 -16.41 -14.04
N ALA A 472 32.69 -16.68 -13.64
CA ALA A 472 33.09 -17.97 -13.08
C ALA A 472 32.29 -18.29 -11.81
N THR A 473 32.06 -17.29 -10.96
CA THR A 473 31.23 -17.43 -9.76
C THR A 473 29.77 -17.75 -10.11
N MET A 474 29.17 -17.06 -11.08
CA MET A 474 27.79 -17.34 -11.54
C MET A 474 27.65 -18.76 -12.09
N LEU A 475 28.62 -19.24 -12.86
CA LEU A 475 28.58 -20.59 -13.44
C LEU A 475 28.94 -21.70 -12.44
N ALA A 476 29.44 -21.34 -11.25
CA ALA A 476 29.96 -22.27 -10.27
C ALA A 476 28.88 -23.18 -9.66
N GLY A 477 27.66 -22.69 -9.43
CA GLY A 477 26.57 -23.50 -8.87
C GLY A 477 26.22 -24.67 -9.78
N ARG A 478 26.03 -24.40 -11.08
CA ARG A 478 25.83 -25.45 -12.10
C ARG A 478 27.02 -26.39 -12.23
N ALA A 479 28.25 -25.86 -12.16
CA ALA A 479 29.45 -26.70 -12.22
C ALA A 479 29.53 -27.65 -11.02
N ALA A 480 29.17 -27.20 -9.83
CA ALA A 480 29.13 -28.02 -8.63
C ALA A 480 28.07 -29.13 -8.73
N GLU A 481 26.88 -28.83 -9.27
CA GLU A 481 25.87 -29.85 -9.57
C GLU A 481 26.40 -30.92 -10.52
N LEU A 482 27.03 -30.52 -11.63
CA LEU A 482 27.57 -31.47 -12.61
C LEU A 482 28.66 -32.37 -12.01
N LEU A 483 29.50 -31.83 -11.12
CA LEU A 483 30.60 -32.58 -10.49
C LEU A 483 30.12 -33.56 -9.42
N GLU A 484 29.19 -33.14 -8.55
CA GLU A 484 28.76 -33.94 -7.40
C GLU A 484 27.51 -34.80 -7.68
N MET A 485 26.65 -34.36 -8.60
CA MET A 485 25.36 -35.00 -8.90
C MET A 485 25.33 -35.67 -10.29
N GLY A 486 26.26 -35.31 -11.18
CA GLY A 486 26.39 -35.88 -12.52
C GLY A 486 25.43 -35.28 -13.57
N ASP A 487 24.54 -34.37 -13.17
CA ASP A 487 23.60 -33.67 -14.05
C ASP A 487 23.36 -32.22 -13.56
N ALA A 488 22.81 -31.38 -14.44
CA ALA A 488 22.46 -30.00 -14.12
C ALA A 488 20.95 -29.82 -14.05
N SER A 489 20.48 -29.01 -13.11
CA SER A 489 19.07 -28.64 -12.98
C SER A 489 18.70 -27.35 -13.73
N SER A 490 17.40 -27.09 -13.84
CA SER A 490 16.86 -25.81 -14.30
C SER A 490 17.08 -24.66 -13.32
N GLY A 491 17.52 -24.93 -12.08
CA GLY A 491 17.76 -23.91 -11.06
C GLY A 491 18.83 -22.88 -11.44
N ALA A 492 19.77 -23.25 -12.32
CA ALA A 492 20.85 -22.37 -12.77
C ALA A 492 20.46 -21.38 -13.89
N GLU A 493 19.18 -21.33 -14.31
CA GLU A 493 18.74 -20.48 -15.43
C GLU A 493 19.11 -19.00 -15.20
N THR A 494 18.83 -18.49 -14.00
CA THR A 494 19.10 -17.10 -13.64
C THR A 494 20.59 -16.77 -13.71
N ASP A 495 21.45 -17.67 -13.20
CA ASP A 495 22.90 -17.46 -13.20
C ASP A 495 23.48 -17.48 -14.61
N ILE A 496 23.00 -18.39 -15.46
CA ILE A 496 23.39 -18.45 -16.87
C ILE A 496 22.97 -17.16 -17.59
N ALA A 497 21.75 -16.69 -17.36
CA ALA A 497 21.24 -15.46 -17.97
C ALA A 497 22.02 -14.23 -17.50
N GLN A 498 22.42 -14.19 -16.22
CA GLN A 498 23.28 -13.11 -15.69
C GLN A 498 24.69 -13.17 -16.27
N ALA A 499 25.33 -14.34 -16.29
CA ALA A 499 26.66 -14.53 -16.88
C ALA A 499 26.68 -14.16 -18.37
N THR A 500 25.65 -14.58 -19.12
CA THR A 500 25.50 -14.25 -20.54
C THR A 500 25.36 -12.73 -20.76
N ARG A 501 24.55 -12.06 -19.94
CA ARG A 501 24.41 -10.59 -20.02
C ARG A 501 25.70 -9.87 -19.68
N LEU A 502 26.44 -10.36 -18.68
CA LEU A 502 27.72 -9.78 -18.29
C LEU A 502 28.78 -9.95 -19.38
N ALA A 503 28.89 -11.14 -19.98
CA ALA A 503 29.78 -11.40 -21.12
C ALA A 503 29.47 -10.50 -22.33
N LEU A 504 28.19 -10.32 -22.63
CA LEU A 504 27.78 -9.42 -23.72
C LEU A 504 28.13 -7.97 -23.37
N SER A 505 27.91 -7.56 -22.13
CA SER A 505 28.22 -6.21 -21.64
C SER A 505 29.73 -5.93 -21.64
N SER A 506 30.58 -6.91 -21.31
CA SER A 506 32.05 -6.73 -21.32
C SER A 506 32.60 -6.44 -22.71
N GLU A 507 32.00 -7.02 -23.75
CA GLU A 507 32.38 -6.77 -25.14
C GLU A 507 31.78 -5.45 -25.68
N THR A 508 30.52 -5.18 -25.37
CA THR A 508 29.75 -4.14 -26.09
C THR A 508 29.64 -2.81 -25.37
N ARG A 509 29.66 -2.79 -24.04
CA ARG A 509 29.37 -1.59 -23.23
C ARG A 509 30.52 -1.19 -22.33
N ILE A 510 31.01 -2.14 -21.55
CA ILE A 510 32.15 -1.94 -20.65
C ILE A 510 33.44 -1.85 -21.47
N CYS A 511 33.46 -2.48 -22.66
CA CYS A 511 34.58 -2.47 -23.60
C CYS A 511 35.87 -2.89 -22.90
N VAL A 512 35.85 -4.05 -22.24
CA VAL A 512 37.04 -4.68 -21.61
C VAL A 512 37.33 -6.05 -22.22
N GLY A 513 36.48 -6.51 -23.12
CA GLY A 513 36.61 -7.77 -23.85
C GLY A 513 37.56 -7.71 -25.05
N ILE A 514 37.42 -8.68 -25.95
CA ILE A 514 38.29 -8.87 -27.11
C ILE A 514 38.08 -7.77 -28.17
N LEU A 515 36.87 -7.21 -28.28
CA LEU A 515 36.49 -6.20 -29.28
C LEU A 515 36.97 -4.76 -28.97
N MET A 516 38.01 -4.64 -28.14
CA MET A 516 38.59 -3.39 -27.68
C MET A 516 39.03 -2.43 -28.82
N PRO A 517 38.65 -1.12 -28.82
CA PRO A 517 37.68 -0.41 -27.97
C PRO A 517 36.45 0.09 -28.76
N ILE A 518 35.54 -0.79 -29.16
CA ILE A 518 34.30 -0.40 -29.87
C ILE A 518 33.10 -0.42 -28.91
N TYR A 519 32.48 0.75 -28.69
CA TYR A 519 31.24 0.88 -27.93
C TYR A 519 30.01 0.61 -28.80
N LEU A 520 29.24 -0.42 -28.44
CA LEU A 520 28.02 -0.85 -29.12
C LEU A 520 26.84 -0.81 -28.13
N PRO A 521 26.10 0.32 -28.01
CA PRO A 521 25.00 0.46 -27.06
C PRO A 521 23.84 -0.51 -27.32
N TYR A 522 23.81 -1.07 -28.53
CA TYR A 522 22.77 -1.88 -29.11
C TYR A 522 23.40 -3.11 -29.79
N PRO A 523 23.68 -4.20 -29.06
CA PRO A 523 24.22 -5.40 -29.67
C PRO A 523 23.28 -5.91 -30.78
N PRO A 524 23.81 -6.56 -31.83
CA PRO A 524 23.03 -7.07 -32.95
C PRO A 524 21.89 -7.99 -32.46
N ARG A 525 20.76 -8.01 -33.19
CA ARG A 525 19.55 -8.77 -32.80
C ARG A 525 19.86 -10.23 -32.44
N SER A 526 20.80 -10.87 -33.13
CA SER A 526 21.26 -12.23 -32.83
C SER A 526 21.87 -12.37 -31.43
N ALA A 527 22.69 -11.41 -30.99
CA ALA A 527 23.30 -11.40 -29.66
C ALA A 527 22.29 -11.04 -28.55
N ARG A 528 21.28 -10.20 -28.85
CA ARG A 528 20.16 -9.95 -27.93
C ARG A 528 19.29 -11.18 -27.74
N ASN A 529 19.04 -11.92 -28.83
CA ASN A 529 18.26 -13.16 -28.78
C ASN A 529 19.00 -14.28 -28.02
N LEU A 530 20.33 -14.28 -28.00
CA LEU A 530 21.13 -15.17 -27.13
C LEU A 530 20.93 -14.86 -25.64
N ALA A 531 20.85 -13.59 -25.27
CA ALA A 531 20.59 -13.17 -23.88
C ALA A 531 19.10 -13.32 -23.47
N ALA A 532 18.17 -13.25 -24.42
CA ALA A 532 16.73 -13.37 -24.18
C ALA A 532 16.18 -14.80 -24.34
N GLY A 533 16.81 -15.62 -25.18
CA GLY A 533 16.37 -16.99 -25.52
C GLY A 533 16.59 -18.01 -24.42
N VAL A 534 17.37 -17.69 -23.38
CA VAL A 534 17.49 -18.52 -22.17
C VAL A 534 16.22 -18.46 -21.32
N ALA A 535 15.42 -17.38 -21.43
CA ALA A 535 14.19 -17.18 -20.65
C ALA A 535 12.91 -17.75 -21.31
N ASN A 536 13.02 -18.37 -22.49
CA ASN A 536 11.86 -18.86 -23.26
C ASN A 536 12.18 -20.18 -23.98
N CYS A 537 12.46 -21.23 -23.22
CA CYS A 537 12.40 -22.60 -23.76
C CYS A 537 10.96 -23.13 -23.63
N ASN A 538 10.14 -22.83 -24.63
CA ASN A 538 8.85 -23.48 -24.85
C ASN A 538 9.11 -24.87 -25.48
N PRO A 539 8.56 -26.00 -24.98
CA PRO A 539 8.94 -27.34 -25.44
C PRO A 539 8.36 -27.75 -26.81
N GLU A 540 7.57 -26.91 -27.48
CA GLU A 540 6.84 -27.29 -28.70
C GLU A 540 7.39 -26.62 -29.97
N ALA A 541 8.66 -26.86 -30.29
CA ALA A 541 9.22 -26.49 -31.60
C ALA A 541 10.22 -27.52 -32.12
N HIS A 542 9.81 -28.78 -32.18
CA HIS A 542 10.33 -29.74 -33.16
C HIS A 542 9.18 -30.26 -34.01
N GLY A 543 9.05 -29.66 -35.20
CA GLY A 543 8.15 -30.02 -36.28
C GLY A 543 8.66 -29.38 -37.56
#